data_AF-A0A443KCV4-F1
#
_entry.id   AF-A0A443KCV4-F1
#
_cell.length_a   1.000
_cell.length_b   1.000
_cell.length_c   1.000
_cell.angle_alpha   90.00
_cell.angle_beta   90.00
_cell.angle_gamma   90.00
#
_symmetry.space_group_name_H-M   'P 1'
#
loop_
_entity.id
_entity.type
_entity.pdbx_description
1 polymer ?
#
loop_
_entity_poly.entity_id
_entity_poly.type
_entity_poly.pdbx_seq_one_letter_code
_entity_poly.pdbx_strand_id
1 'polypeptide(L)' 'MALIFYNGEVVLASYSNATQYGSKFPGIPRQGETVILKDGTSWTVREVVWVAKTGILGEVDAKVFLAENT' A
#
# COMPACT_ATOMS: atom_id res chain seq x y z
N MET A 1 9.47 -3.74 -5.56
CA MET A 1 8.22 -2.95 -5.37
C MET A 1 7.58 -3.34 -4.06
N ALA A 2 7.57 -2.42 -3.11
CA ALA A 2 6.90 -2.52 -1.83
C ALA A 2 5.82 -1.44 -1.68
N LEU A 3 4.65 -1.85 -1.19
CA LEU A 3 3.53 -1.02 -0.78
C LEU A 3 3.52 -0.97 0.75
N ILE A 4 3.45 0.23 1.33
CA ILE A 4 3.27 0.40 2.77
C ILE A 4 2.00 1.21 2.99
N PHE A 5 1.09 0.68 3.79
CA PHE A 5 -0.20 1.27 4.13
C PHE A 5 -0.10 2.01 5.46
N TYR A 6 -0.63 3.23 5.51
CA TYR A 6 -0.56 4.13 6.67
C TYR A 6 -1.94 4.65 7.07
N ASN A 7 -2.14 4.93 8.35
CA ASN A 7 -3.16 5.85 8.85
C ASN A 7 -2.46 7.00 9.58
N GLY A 8 -2.38 8.16 8.94
CA GLY A 8 -1.50 9.24 9.38
C GLY A 8 -0.04 8.78 9.39
N GLU A 9 0.60 8.77 10.56
CA GLU A 9 1.98 8.32 10.75
C GLU A 9 2.08 6.83 11.11
N VAL A 10 0.96 6.16 11.40
CA VAL A 10 0.93 4.76 11.84
C VAL A 10 0.99 3.83 10.64
N VAL A 11 1.94 2.89 10.63
CA VAL A 11 2.00 1.82 9.63
C VAL A 11 0.97 0.74 9.96
N LEU A 12 0.06 0.48 9.02
CA LEU A 12 -0.97 -0.55 9.15
C LEU A 12 -0.55 -1.89 8.52
N ALA A 13 0.09 -1.85 7.35
CA ALA A 13 0.52 -3.05 6.63
C ALA A 13 1.65 -2.77 5.62
N SER A 14 2.37 -3.82 5.23
CA SER A 14 3.35 -3.76 4.14
C SER A 14 3.22 -4.98 3.23
N TYR A 15 3.24 -4.75 1.92
CA TYR A 15 3.20 -5.78 0.88
C TYR A 15 4.40 -5.58 -0.03
N SER A 16 5.08 -6.64 -0.44
CA SER A 16 6.12 -6.51 -1.46
C SER A 16 5.99 -7.60 -2.52
N ASN A 17 6.39 -7.27 -3.75
CA ASN A 17 6.44 -8.24 -4.85
C ASN A 17 7.51 -9.33 -4.59
N ALA A 18 8.43 -9.09 -3.67
CA ALA A 18 9.34 -10.08 -3.11
C ALA A 18 8.62 -10.82 -1.97
N THR A 19 7.75 -11.77 -2.33
CA THR A 19 7.15 -12.80 -1.47
C THR A 19 7.58 -12.78 0.01
N GLN A 20 7.00 -11.88 0.79
CA GLN A 20 6.79 -12.09 2.21
C GLN A 20 5.27 -12.04 2.35
N TYR A 21 4.67 -13.19 2.68
CA TYR A 21 3.23 -13.45 2.76
C TYR A 21 2.47 -13.89 1.49
N GLY A 22 3.15 -14.23 0.39
CA GLY A 22 2.58 -15.08 -0.68
C GLY A 22 1.43 -14.50 -1.53
N SER A 23 0.91 -13.31 -1.22
CA SER A 23 -0.11 -12.65 -2.03
C SER A 23 0.52 -11.53 -2.85
N LYS A 24 0.55 -11.72 -4.18
CA LYS A 24 0.74 -10.60 -5.11
C LYS A 24 -0.44 -9.64 -4.91
N PHE A 25 -0.17 -8.43 -4.44
CA PHE A 25 -1.18 -7.39 -4.46
C PHE A 25 -1.44 -7.02 -5.94
N PRO A 26 -2.69 -7.04 -6.43
CA PRO A 26 -3.00 -7.04 -7.87
C PRO A 26 -2.59 -5.76 -8.61
N GLY A 27 -2.28 -4.69 -7.89
CA GLY A 27 -1.83 -3.42 -8.43
C GLY A 27 -1.79 -2.36 -7.33
N ILE A 28 -1.17 -1.22 -7.60
CA ILE A 28 -1.15 -0.12 -6.64
C ILE A 28 -2.54 0.50 -6.62
N PRO A 29 -3.21 0.56 -5.44
CA PRO A 29 -4.58 1.03 -5.38
C PRO A 29 -4.64 2.53 -5.70
N ARG A 30 -5.81 3.02 -6.10
CA ARG A 30 -6.04 4.42 -6.44
C ARG A 30 -6.77 5.13 -5.32
N GLN A 31 -6.64 6.46 -5.29
CA GLN A 31 -7.42 7.30 -4.38
C GLN A 31 -8.92 7.02 -4.54
N GLY A 32 -9.61 6.85 -3.41
CA GLY A 32 -11.03 6.50 -3.34
C GLY A 32 -11.35 5.00 -3.42
N GLU A 33 -10.37 4.15 -3.72
CA GLU A 33 -10.58 2.70 -3.69
C GLU A 33 -10.65 2.17 -2.26
N THR A 34 -11.42 1.10 -2.07
CA THR A 34 -11.46 0.36 -0.81
C THR A 34 -10.36 -0.69 -0.78
N VAL A 35 -9.58 -0.70 0.28
CA VAL A 35 -8.57 -1.72 0.58
C VAL A 35 -9.01 -2.49 1.81
N ILE A 36 -8.94 -3.82 1.71
CA ILE A 36 -9.19 -4.72 2.84
C ILE A 36 -7.84 -5.21 3.34
N LEU A 37 -7.51 -4.89 4.59
CA LEU A 37 -6.28 -5.34 5.23
C LEU A 37 -6.42 -6.79 5.72
N LYS A 38 -5.29 -7.40 6.11
CA LYS A 38 -5.24 -8.81 6.53
C LYS A 38 -6.12 -9.12 7.75
N ASP A 39 -6.35 -8.13 8.61
CA ASP A 39 -7.26 -8.24 9.76
C ASP A 39 -8.74 -8.23 9.36
N GLY A 40 -9.06 -8.09 8.07
CA GLY A 40 -10.42 -8.01 7.54
C GLY A 40 -11.01 -6.60 7.56
N THR A 41 -10.28 -5.60 8.09
CA THR A 41 -10.76 -4.23 8.19
C THR A 41 -10.75 -3.55 6.82
N SER A 42 -11.84 -2.84 6.51
CA SER A 42 -11.98 -2.08 5.26
C SER A 42 -11.60 -0.62 5.45
N TRP A 43 -10.78 -0.10 4.54
CA TRP A 43 -10.27 1.26 4.56
C TRP A 43 -10.43 1.91 3.20
N THR A 44 -10.60 3.24 3.16
CA THR A 44 -10.58 4.01 1.91
C THR A 44 -9.19 4.60 1.67
N VAL A 45 -8.67 4.47 0.45
CA VAL A 45 -7.42 5.12 0.05
C VAL A 45 -7.62 6.63 -0.06
N ARG A 46 -6.89 7.39 0.76
CA ARG A 46 -6.87 8.85 0.70
C ARG A 46 -5.81 9.40 -0.22
N GLU A 47 -4.63 8.80 -0.23
CA GLU A 47 -3.49 9.31 -0.98
C GLU A 47 -2.53 8.17 -1.33
N VAL A 48 -1.87 8.29 -2.48
CA VAL A 48 -0.83 7.36 -2.93
C VAL A 48 0.39 8.18 -3.30
N VAL A 49 1.47 8.03 -2.53
CA VAL A 49 2.74 8.72 -2.75
C VAL A 49 3.74 7.73 -3.33
N TRP A 50 4.17 8.02 -4.55
CA TRP A 50 5.15 7.22 -5.28
C TRP A 50 6.57 7.59 -4.86
N VAL A 51 7.28 6.61 -4.32
CA VAL A 51 8.69 6.72 -3.95
C VAL A 51 9.50 6.00 -5.02
N ALA A 52 10.04 6.79 -5.96
CA ALA A 52 11.01 6.26 -6.91
C ALA A 52 12.29 5.89 -6.15
N LYS A 53 12.64 4.59 -6.10
CA LYS A 53 14.01 4.22 -5.78
C LYS A 53 14.88 4.60 -6.96
N THR A 54 15.89 5.45 -6.72
CA THR A 54 16.94 5.76 -7.69
C THR A 54 17.85 4.54 -7.86
N GLY A 55 17.38 3.54 -8.63
CA GLY A 55 18.12 2.32 -8.94
C GLY A 55 17.68 1.74 -10.29
N ILE A 56 18.62 1.11 -11.00
CA ILE A 56 18.53 0.67 -12.41
C ILE A 56 17.39 -0.34 -12.67
N LEU A 57 16.75 -0.88 -11.62
CA LEU A 57 15.75 -1.94 -11.73
C LEU A 57 14.29 -1.50 -11.55
N GLY A 58 13.99 -0.20 -11.52
CA GLY A 58 12.60 0.29 -11.69
C GLY A 58 11.61 -0.14 -10.60
N GLU A 59 12.09 -0.57 -9.43
CA GLU A 59 11.23 -0.90 -8.31
C GLU A 59 10.68 0.38 -7.68
N VAL A 60 9.45 0.74 -8.04
CA VAL A 60 8.76 1.83 -7.36
C VAL A 60 8.19 1.30 -6.05
N ASP A 61 8.48 1.98 -4.94
CA ASP A 61 7.79 1.76 -3.68
C ASP A 61 6.67 2.79 -3.57
N ALA A 62 5.53 2.43 -2.98
CA ALA A 62 4.41 3.36 -2.80
C ALA A 62 3.96 3.39 -1.35
N LYS A 63 3.79 4.60 -0.82
CA LYS A 63 3.12 4.83 0.46
C LYS A 63 1.64 5.08 0.17
N VAL A 64 0.76 4.30 0.77
CA VAL A 64 -0.69 4.41 0.62
C VAL A 64 -1.27 4.88 1.93
N PHE A 65 -1.84 6.07 1.95
CA PHE A 65 -2.51 6.61 3.13
C PHE A 65 -3.98 6.22 3.08
N LEU A 66 -4.47 5.68 4.19
CA LEU A 66 -5.79 5.14 4.37
C LEU A 66 -6.57 5.99 5.38
N ALA A 67 -7.90 5.99 5.24
CA ALA A 67 -8.83 6.47 6.25
C ALA A 67 -9.88 5.42 6.55
N GLU A 68 -10.36 5.41 7.79
CA GLU A 68 -11.44 4.54 8.22
C GLU A 68 -12.71 4.87 7.43
N ASN A 69 -13.47 3.83 7.08
CA ASN A 69 -14.81 4.00 6.53
C ASN A 69 -15.75 4.30 7.70
N THR A 70 -16.05 5.58 7.93
CA THR A 70 -17.14 6.01 8.81
C THR A 70 -18.51 5.72 8.22
#